data_AF-A0A970XDX6-F1
#
_entry.id   AF-A0A970XDX6-F1
#
_cell.length_a   1.000
_cell.length_b   1.000
_cell.length_c   1.000
_cell.angle_alpha   90.00
_cell.angle_beta   90.00
_cell.angle_gamma   90.00
#
_symmetry.space_group_name_H-M   'P 1'
#
loop_
_entity.id
_entity.type
_entity.pdbx_description
1 polymer ?
#
loop_
_entity_poly.entity_id
_entity_poly.type
_entity_poly.pdbx_seq_one_letter_code
_entity_poly.pdbx_strand_id
1 'polypeptide(L)'
;MIYIDNKPFDTAALLTEYAGGSTERLILNQMASGSDSYEYDTVDELKFELQMRRETIRAAKELNRSGFAFEVFRDSRANPDYWIRRNDGGFELRRDVKPSAAIRDIFIKGSEYGTECATAIPILYYKALLEIFPEADYDRLFDEIYLMNWHRLSRELRSSGMMQRVKDHLPGDRRYFANPDVDPRTPEWQGENVIDLGDGRYYGHGIGIQRGDRIIAALNGNRRPGADREAYLMDTAGRPDFKLLARLYQRAISASADSRQSA
;
A
#
# COMPACT_ATOMS: atom_id res chain seq x y z
N MET A 1 -4.61 -6.34 21.12
CA MET A 1 -6.01 -6.40 21.61
C MET A 1 -6.93 -5.62 20.68
N ILE A 2 -8.12 -6.15 20.39
CA ILE A 2 -9.09 -5.53 19.48
C ILE A 2 -10.29 -5.04 20.29
N TYR A 3 -10.75 -3.83 19.99
CA TYR A 3 -11.91 -3.20 20.58
C TYR A 3 -12.92 -2.82 19.49
N ILE A 4 -14.19 -3.18 19.70
CA ILE A 4 -15.32 -2.71 18.90
C ILE A 4 -16.24 -1.92 19.83
N ASP A 5 -16.59 -0.67 19.48
CA ASP A 5 -17.42 0.20 20.32
C ASP A 5 -16.87 0.29 21.77
N ASN A 6 -15.55 0.51 21.88
CA ASN A 6 -14.80 0.57 23.15
C ASN A 6 -14.87 -0.68 24.04
N LYS A 7 -15.34 -1.83 23.52
CA LYS A 7 -15.43 -3.09 24.26
C LYS A 7 -14.44 -4.11 23.69
N PRO A 8 -13.76 -4.91 24.53
CA PRO A 8 -12.94 -6.00 24.06
C PRO A 8 -13.75 -6.92 23.13
N PHE A 9 -13.19 -7.23 21.97
CA PHE A 9 -13.83 -8.03 20.95
C PHE A 9 -13.25 -9.45 20.91
N ASP A 10 -14.11 -10.45 21.06
CA ASP A 10 -13.74 -11.84 20.86
C ASP A 10 -13.72 -12.18 19.36
N THR A 11 -12.53 -12.47 18.85
CA THR A 11 -12.31 -12.79 17.43
C THR A 11 -12.77 -14.19 17.02
N ALA A 12 -13.17 -15.06 17.97
CA ALA A 12 -13.46 -16.47 17.70
C ALA A 12 -14.49 -16.67 16.58
N ALA A 13 -15.61 -15.93 16.61
CA ALA A 13 -16.63 -16.01 15.57
C ALA A 13 -16.10 -15.49 14.22
N LEU A 14 -15.43 -14.34 14.21
CA LEU A 14 -14.91 -13.73 12.99
C LEU A 14 -13.83 -14.58 12.33
N LEU A 15 -12.99 -15.27 13.11
CA LEU A 15 -12.00 -16.21 12.59
C LEU A 15 -12.63 -17.33 11.75
N THR A 16 -13.87 -17.75 12.05
CA THR A 16 -14.56 -18.80 11.27
C THR A 16 -14.96 -18.35 9.87
N GLU A 17 -15.05 -17.04 9.61
CA GLU A 17 -15.36 -16.50 8.28
C GLU A 17 -14.18 -16.59 7.31
N TYR A 18 -12.96 -16.77 7.83
CA TYR A 18 -11.74 -16.80 7.04
C TYR A 18 -11.10 -18.19 7.00
N ALA A 19 -10.83 -18.67 5.78
CA ALA A 19 -10.18 -19.95 5.55
C ALA A 19 -8.84 -20.08 6.30
N GLY A 20 -8.48 -21.30 6.68
CA GLY A 20 -7.19 -21.60 7.30
C GLY A 20 -6.03 -21.11 6.43
N GLY A 21 -5.09 -20.37 7.02
CA GLY A 21 -3.93 -19.82 6.32
C GLY A 21 -4.20 -18.60 5.43
N SER A 22 -5.42 -18.05 5.43
CA SER A 22 -5.67 -16.78 4.72
C SER A 22 -4.92 -15.61 5.36
N THR A 23 -4.67 -14.58 4.57
CA THR A 23 -4.01 -13.35 5.02
C THR A 23 -4.80 -12.66 6.13
N GLU A 24 -6.12 -12.61 6.01
CA GLU A 24 -7.00 -12.02 7.02
C GLU A 24 -6.96 -12.78 8.33
N ARG A 25 -6.98 -14.12 8.27
CA ARG A 25 -6.88 -14.95 9.47
C ARG A 25 -5.53 -14.76 10.16
N LEU A 26 -4.44 -14.65 9.39
CA LEU A 26 -3.10 -14.37 9.92
C LEU A 26 -3.06 -13.01 10.63
N ILE A 27 -3.55 -11.95 9.98
CA ILE A 27 -3.59 -10.60 10.54
C ILE A 27 -4.44 -10.58 11.80
N LEU A 28 -5.65 -11.16 11.76
CA LEU A 28 -6.58 -11.16 12.89
C LEU A 28 -5.98 -11.87 14.12
N ASN A 29 -5.29 -13.00 13.91
CA ASN A 29 -4.56 -13.68 14.98
C ASN A 29 -3.45 -12.80 15.55
N GLN A 30 -2.66 -12.13 14.69
CA GLN A 30 -1.59 -11.23 15.15
C GLN A 30 -2.14 -10.04 15.94
N MET A 31 -3.24 -9.43 15.50
CA MET A 31 -3.90 -8.34 16.23
C MET A 31 -4.45 -8.79 17.59
N ALA A 32 -4.97 -10.02 17.66
CA ALA A 32 -5.52 -10.61 18.88
C ALA A 32 -4.42 -10.95 19.90
N SER A 33 -3.29 -11.53 19.46
CA SER A 33 -2.17 -11.91 20.33
C SER A 33 -1.11 -10.82 20.53
N GLY A 34 -1.18 -9.75 19.74
CA GLY A 34 -0.19 -8.67 19.69
C GLY A 34 -0.27 -7.69 20.86
N SER A 35 0.72 -6.80 20.92
CA SER A 35 0.90 -5.81 21.99
C SER A 35 0.25 -4.45 21.70
N ASP A 36 -0.24 -4.24 20.48
CA ASP A 36 -0.95 -3.03 20.07
C ASP A 36 -2.44 -3.09 20.39
N SER A 37 -3.09 -1.92 20.36
CA SER A 37 -4.54 -1.78 20.51
C SER A 37 -5.17 -1.32 19.21
N TYR A 38 -6.17 -2.06 18.74
CA TYR A 38 -6.89 -1.76 17.50
C TYR A 38 -8.34 -1.42 17.82
N GLU A 39 -8.75 -0.20 17.48
CA GLU A 39 -10.04 0.36 17.88
C GLU A 39 -10.93 0.64 16.66
N TYR A 40 -12.11 0.04 16.65
CA TYR A 40 -13.09 0.22 15.60
C TYR A 40 -14.45 0.56 16.19
N ASP A 41 -15.28 1.25 15.41
CA ASP A 41 -16.64 1.57 15.82
C ASP A 41 -17.59 0.39 15.51
N THR A 42 -17.29 -0.37 14.45
CA THR A 42 -18.06 -1.54 14.03
C THR A 42 -17.16 -2.70 13.59
N VAL A 43 -17.71 -3.92 13.60
CA VAL A 43 -17.01 -5.10 13.04
C VAL A 43 -16.70 -4.92 11.55
N ASP A 44 -17.52 -4.17 10.81
CA ASP A 44 -17.31 -3.93 9.39
C ASP A 44 -16.08 -3.06 9.12
N GLU A 45 -15.73 -2.12 10.01
CA GLU A 45 -14.47 -1.38 9.92
C GLU A 45 -13.25 -2.32 10.09
N LEU A 46 -13.31 -3.28 11.02
CA LEU A 46 -12.29 -4.31 11.18
C LEU A 46 -12.20 -5.20 9.93
N LYS A 47 -13.34 -5.69 9.42
CA LYS A 47 -13.39 -6.50 8.18
C LYS A 47 -12.81 -5.75 6.99
N PHE A 48 -13.09 -4.45 6.88
CA PHE A 48 -12.54 -3.60 5.82
C PHE A 48 -11.01 -3.48 5.92
N GLU A 49 -10.45 -3.29 7.11
CA GLU A 49 -8.98 -3.28 7.28
C GLU A 49 -8.35 -4.60 6.84
N LEU A 50 -8.91 -5.74 7.28
CA LEU A 50 -8.42 -7.06 6.89
C LEU A 50 -8.45 -7.25 5.36
N GLN A 51 -9.55 -6.85 4.72
CA GLN A 51 -9.70 -6.90 3.27
C GLN A 51 -8.70 -5.99 2.55
N MET A 52 -8.52 -4.75 3.00
CA MET A 52 -7.59 -3.80 2.38
C MET A 52 -6.15 -4.26 2.49
N ARG A 53 -5.74 -4.84 3.63
CA ARG A 53 -4.41 -5.43 3.80
C ARG A 53 -4.19 -6.60 2.85
N ARG A 54 -5.18 -7.50 2.71
CA ARG A 54 -5.13 -8.59 1.71
C ARG A 54 -4.96 -8.03 0.31
N GLU A 55 -5.79 -7.09 -0.10
CA GLU A 55 -5.74 -6.53 -1.47
C GLU A 55 -4.46 -5.74 -1.73
N THR A 56 -3.88 -5.09 -0.72
CA THR A 56 -2.55 -4.44 -0.84
C THR A 56 -1.45 -5.46 -1.10
N ILE A 57 -1.44 -6.59 -0.37
CA ILE A 57 -0.50 -7.69 -0.61
C ILE A 57 -0.70 -8.30 -1.99
N ARG A 58 -1.95 -8.46 -2.43
CA ARG A 58 -2.27 -8.97 -3.76
C ARG A 58 -1.77 -8.01 -4.84
N ALA A 59 -2.04 -6.71 -4.71
CA ALA A 59 -1.56 -5.68 -5.62
C ALA A 59 -0.02 -5.69 -5.70
N ALA A 60 0.68 -5.81 -4.57
CA ALA A 60 2.14 -5.91 -4.55
C ALA A 60 2.66 -7.08 -5.41
N LYS A 61 2.02 -8.25 -5.28
CA LYS A 61 2.35 -9.45 -6.07
C LYS A 61 1.99 -9.30 -7.54
N GLU A 62 0.92 -8.59 -7.87
CA GLU A 62 0.51 -8.31 -9.25
C GLU A 62 1.48 -7.31 -9.92
N LEU A 63 1.82 -6.20 -9.25
CA LEU A 63 2.75 -5.20 -9.78
C LEU A 63 4.15 -5.81 -9.99
N ASN A 64 4.64 -6.64 -9.06
CA ASN A 64 5.90 -7.36 -9.23
C ASN A 64 5.95 -8.23 -10.50
N ARG A 65 4.80 -8.67 -11.01
CA ARG A 65 4.69 -9.54 -12.20
C ARG A 65 4.32 -8.78 -13.47
N SER A 66 3.95 -7.51 -13.39
CA SER A 66 3.42 -6.75 -14.54
C SER A 66 4.50 -6.21 -15.48
N GLY A 67 5.78 -6.28 -15.09
CA GLY A 67 6.88 -5.65 -15.81
C GLY A 67 7.05 -4.16 -15.52
N PHE A 68 6.34 -3.62 -14.53
CA PHE A 68 6.53 -2.26 -14.02
C PHE A 68 7.98 -2.04 -13.56
N ALA A 69 8.70 -1.12 -14.20
CA ALA A 69 10.14 -0.98 -14.01
C ALA A 69 10.49 0.03 -12.91
N PHE A 70 11.65 -0.16 -12.30
CA PHE A 70 12.29 0.91 -11.53
C PHE A 70 12.95 1.90 -12.48
N GLU A 71 12.67 3.20 -12.27
CA GLU A 71 13.33 4.32 -12.95
C GLU A 71 13.47 5.47 -11.94
N VAL A 72 14.55 6.25 -12.03
CA VAL A 72 14.63 7.52 -11.29
C VAL A 72 13.65 8.55 -11.86
N PHE A 73 13.25 9.56 -11.08
CA PHE A 73 12.21 10.50 -11.54
C PHE A 73 12.46 11.14 -12.90
N ARG A 74 13.71 11.54 -13.20
CA ARG A 74 14.07 12.15 -14.49
C ARG A 74 13.82 11.25 -15.69
N ASP A 75 13.83 9.94 -15.48
CA ASP A 75 13.72 8.90 -16.51
C ASP A 75 12.38 8.15 -16.41
N SER A 76 11.51 8.55 -15.47
CA SER A 76 10.20 7.94 -15.28
C SER A 76 9.36 7.97 -16.56
N ARG A 77 8.43 7.02 -16.69
CA ARG A 77 7.53 6.94 -17.84
C ARG A 77 6.18 6.37 -17.43
N ALA A 78 5.15 6.77 -18.13
CA ALA A 78 3.79 6.28 -17.97
C ALA A 78 3.07 6.29 -19.32
N ASN A 79 2.06 5.44 -19.47
CA ASN A 79 1.24 5.40 -20.68
C ASN A 79 0.51 6.75 -20.88
N PRO A 80 0.76 7.48 -21.98
CA PRO A 80 0.19 8.81 -22.23
C PRO A 80 -1.31 8.79 -22.52
N ASP A 81 -1.90 7.61 -22.78
CA ASP A 81 -3.35 7.44 -22.91
C ASP A 81 -4.08 7.78 -21.60
N TYR A 82 -3.42 7.59 -20.45
CA TYR A 82 -4.00 7.77 -19.13
C TYR A 82 -3.33 8.85 -18.28
N TRP A 83 -2.03 9.07 -18.47
CA TRP A 83 -1.21 9.89 -17.57
C TRP A 83 -0.44 10.97 -18.31
N ILE A 84 -0.44 12.18 -17.76
CA ILE A 84 0.46 13.26 -18.14
C ILE A 84 1.69 13.17 -17.22
N ARG A 85 2.83 12.79 -17.80
CA ARG A 85 4.10 12.85 -17.07
C ARG A 85 4.52 14.31 -16.89
N ARG A 86 4.75 14.73 -15.63
CA ARG A 86 5.21 16.06 -15.26
C ARG A 86 6.74 16.13 -15.15
N ASN A 87 7.27 17.35 -15.11
CA ASN A 87 8.72 17.60 -15.10
C ASN A 87 9.43 17.10 -13.83
N ASP A 88 8.69 16.96 -12.72
CA ASP A 88 9.19 16.35 -11.50
C ASP A 88 9.23 14.81 -11.58
N GLY A 89 8.80 14.22 -12.69
CA GLY A 89 8.71 12.77 -12.92
C GLY A 89 7.36 12.16 -12.52
N GLY A 90 6.40 12.97 -12.07
CA GLY A 90 5.11 12.52 -11.54
C GLY A 90 4.11 12.20 -12.62
N PHE A 91 3.13 11.33 -12.30
CA PHE A 91 2.06 10.96 -13.21
C PHE A 91 0.78 11.64 -12.78
N GLU A 92 0.33 12.63 -13.55
CA GLU A 92 -0.97 13.27 -13.35
C GLU A 92 -2.02 12.56 -14.18
N LEU A 93 -3.10 12.12 -13.54
CA LEU A 93 -4.23 11.52 -14.23
C LEU A 93 -4.82 12.52 -15.24
N ARG A 94 -5.08 12.06 -16.47
CA ARG A 94 -5.79 12.88 -17.43
C ARG A 94 -7.25 13.07 -17.01
N ARG A 95 -7.80 14.25 -17.31
CA ARG A 95 -9.18 14.61 -16.94
C ARG A 95 -10.27 13.90 -17.74
N ASP A 96 -9.92 13.32 -18.88
CA ASP A 96 -10.83 12.66 -19.82
C ASP A 96 -10.87 11.14 -19.68
N VAL A 97 -10.18 10.57 -18.68
CA VAL A 97 -10.13 9.12 -18.45
C VAL A 97 -10.67 8.75 -17.07
N LYS A 98 -11.10 7.49 -16.93
CA LYS A 98 -11.54 6.95 -15.64
C LYS A 98 -10.33 6.61 -14.75
N PRO A 99 -10.31 7.03 -13.46
CA PRO A 99 -9.27 6.66 -12.51
C PRO A 99 -9.06 5.14 -12.40
N SER A 100 -10.15 4.37 -12.36
CA SER A 100 -10.14 2.90 -12.31
C SER A 100 -9.42 2.29 -13.51
N ALA A 101 -9.69 2.79 -14.71
CA ALA A 101 -9.06 2.33 -15.95
C ALA A 101 -7.56 2.66 -15.95
N ALA A 102 -7.19 3.89 -15.58
CA ALA A 102 -5.81 4.33 -15.51
C ALA A 102 -4.97 3.53 -14.51
N ILE A 103 -5.53 3.22 -13.33
CA ILE A 103 -4.87 2.38 -12.32
C ILE A 103 -4.77 0.93 -12.79
N ARG A 104 -5.82 0.35 -13.40
CA ARG A 104 -5.72 -1.02 -13.96
C ARG A 104 -4.67 -1.13 -15.05
N ASP A 105 -4.54 -0.11 -15.90
CA ASP A 105 -3.57 -0.11 -17.01
C ASP A 105 -2.13 -0.28 -16.51
N ILE A 106 -1.76 0.29 -15.36
CA ILE A 106 -0.44 0.09 -14.74
C ILE A 106 -0.12 -1.40 -14.48
N PHE A 107 -1.14 -2.21 -14.15
CA PHE A 107 -0.96 -3.63 -13.85
C PHE A 107 -1.06 -4.51 -15.10
N ILE A 108 -1.78 -4.05 -16.12
CA ILE A 108 -1.98 -4.77 -17.40
C ILE A 108 -0.81 -4.53 -18.34
N LYS A 109 -0.37 -3.28 -18.47
CA LYS A 109 0.68 -2.81 -19.36
C LYS A 109 1.92 -2.35 -18.59
N GLY A 110 2.25 -3.02 -17.49
CA GLY A 110 3.30 -2.55 -16.56
C GLY A 110 4.63 -2.18 -17.22
N SER A 111 5.04 -2.87 -18.29
CA SER A 111 6.24 -2.54 -19.07
C SER A 111 6.28 -1.11 -19.64
N GLU A 112 5.12 -0.51 -19.93
CA GLU A 112 4.99 0.88 -20.41
C GLU A 112 5.25 1.91 -19.30
N TYR A 113 5.41 1.46 -18.06
CA TYR A 113 5.58 2.30 -16.90
C TYR A 113 6.89 2.04 -16.16
N GLY A 114 7.42 3.09 -15.54
CA GLY A 114 8.49 2.95 -14.57
C GLY A 114 8.73 4.23 -13.78
N THR A 115 9.04 4.06 -12.49
CA THR A 115 9.24 5.15 -11.51
C THR A 115 9.95 4.61 -10.27
N GLU A 116 10.23 5.49 -9.29
CA GLU A 116 10.93 5.14 -8.05
C GLU A 116 10.03 4.38 -7.06
N CYS A 117 10.65 3.73 -6.08
CA CYS A 117 9.96 2.92 -5.08
C CYS A 117 8.92 3.72 -4.26
N ALA A 118 9.22 4.98 -3.94
CA ALA A 118 8.30 5.83 -3.19
C ALA A 118 7.00 6.16 -3.97
N THR A 119 7.02 6.15 -5.30
CA THR A 119 5.80 6.32 -6.12
C THR A 119 5.07 4.99 -6.35
N ALA A 120 5.80 3.87 -6.39
CA ALA A 120 5.22 2.56 -6.60
C ALA A 120 4.29 2.11 -5.46
N ILE A 121 4.58 2.47 -4.20
CA ILE A 121 3.75 2.05 -3.06
C ILE A 121 2.34 2.67 -3.07
N PRO A 122 2.16 4.00 -3.27
CA PRO A 122 0.82 4.59 -3.45
C PRO A 122 -0.05 3.90 -4.50
N ILE A 123 0.54 3.47 -5.63
CA ILE A 123 -0.18 2.74 -6.69
C ILE A 123 -0.83 1.46 -6.13
N LEU A 124 -0.17 0.78 -5.19
CA LEU A 124 -0.71 -0.43 -4.56
C LEU A 124 -1.96 -0.14 -3.73
N TYR A 125 -2.02 1.01 -3.04
CA TYR A 125 -3.20 1.39 -2.27
C TYR A 125 -4.36 1.78 -3.16
N TYR A 126 -4.11 2.54 -4.23
CA TYR A 126 -5.13 2.83 -5.25
C TYR A 126 -5.69 1.54 -5.86
N LYS A 127 -4.82 0.60 -6.24
CA LYS A 127 -5.24 -0.72 -6.74
C LYS A 127 -6.03 -1.50 -5.70
N ALA A 128 -5.59 -1.55 -4.46
CA ALA A 128 -6.28 -2.28 -3.40
C ALA A 128 -7.70 -1.74 -3.19
N LEU A 129 -7.87 -0.41 -3.18
CA LEU A 129 -9.18 0.21 -3.05
C LEU A 129 -10.08 -0.01 -4.26
N LEU A 130 -9.50 -0.06 -5.47
CA LEU A 130 -10.24 -0.39 -6.69
C LEU A 130 -10.83 -1.81 -6.66
N GLU A 131 -10.19 -2.75 -5.97
CA GLU A 131 -10.73 -4.12 -5.80
C GLU A 131 -11.81 -4.21 -4.71
N ILE A 132 -12.03 -3.14 -3.93
CA ILE A 132 -12.96 -3.11 -2.81
C ILE A 132 -14.19 -2.25 -3.11
N PHE A 133 -13.98 -1.06 -3.66
CA PHE A 133 -15.05 -0.12 -3.94
C PHE A 133 -15.83 -0.48 -5.21
N PRO A 134 -17.15 -0.19 -5.27
CA PRO A 134 -17.85 -0.11 -6.55
C PRO A 134 -17.12 0.85 -7.49
N GLU A 135 -16.92 0.44 -8.76
CA GLU A 135 -16.06 1.18 -9.71
C GLU A 135 -16.48 2.65 -9.88
N ALA A 136 -17.78 2.94 -9.94
CA ALA A 136 -18.29 4.30 -10.09
C ALA A 136 -17.98 5.19 -8.86
N ASP A 137 -18.04 4.63 -7.65
CA ASP A 137 -17.69 5.36 -6.42
C ASP A 137 -16.18 5.54 -6.29
N TYR A 138 -15.39 4.56 -6.72
CA TYR A 138 -13.94 4.70 -6.82
C TYR A 138 -13.56 5.85 -7.76
N ASP A 139 -14.13 5.87 -8.97
CA ASP A 139 -13.87 6.91 -9.97
C ASP A 139 -14.28 8.31 -9.49
N ARG A 140 -15.35 8.40 -8.69
CA ARG A 140 -15.80 9.66 -8.08
C ARG A 140 -14.95 10.08 -6.88
N LEU A 141 -14.46 9.13 -6.10
CA LEU A 141 -13.66 9.41 -4.90
C LEU A 141 -12.23 9.83 -5.25
N PHE A 142 -11.69 9.28 -6.33
CA PHE A 142 -10.32 9.53 -6.80
C PHE A 142 -10.33 10.15 -8.20
N ASP A 143 -11.19 11.14 -8.42
CA ASP A 143 -11.35 11.87 -9.68
C ASP A 143 -10.10 12.67 -10.10
N GLU A 144 -9.24 12.98 -9.13
CA GLU A 144 -7.90 13.52 -9.36
C GLU A 144 -6.84 12.62 -8.69
N ILE A 145 -5.88 12.13 -9.48
CA ILE A 145 -4.73 11.35 -8.98
C ILE A 145 -3.43 11.98 -9.47
N TYR A 146 -2.50 12.18 -8.53
CA TYR A 146 -1.12 12.53 -8.82
C TYR A 146 -0.17 11.53 -8.16
N LEU A 147 0.52 10.73 -8.97
CA LEU A 147 1.48 9.74 -8.49
C LEU A 147 2.88 10.35 -8.51
N MET A 148 3.34 10.79 -7.33
CA MET A 148 4.69 11.33 -7.14
C MET A 148 5.09 11.19 -5.67
N ASN A 149 5.76 10.09 -5.35
CA ASN A 149 6.14 9.72 -4.00
C ASN A 149 4.95 9.84 -3.03
N TRP A 150 5.19 10.44 -1.88
CA TRP A 150 4.17 10.73 -0.87
C TRP A 150 3.59 12.14 -1.04
N HIS A 151 3.96 12.86 -2.11
CA HIS A 151 3.48 14.21 -2.38
C HIS A 151 2.10 14.15 -3.02
N ARG A 152 1.21 15.05 -2.57
CA ARG A 152 -0.12 15.24 -3.18
C ARG A 152 -0.99 13.98 -3.24
N LEU A 153 -0.76 13.02 -2.35
CA LEU A 153 -1.72 11.94 -2.13
C LEU A 153 -3.10 12.51 -1.81
N SER A 154 -4.13 11.82 -2.28
CA SER A 154 -5.51 12.11 -1.89
C SER A 154 -5.62 12.15 -0.36
N ARG A 155 -6.58 12.94 0.13
CA ARG A 155 -6.78 13.12 1.58
C ARG A 155 -6.97 11.77 2.28
N GLU A 156 -7.64 10.85 1.60
CA GLU A 156 -8.02 9.51 2.02
C GLU A 156 -6.80 8.59 2.18
N LEU A 157 -5.73 8.81 1.41
CA LEU A 157 -4.50 8.00 1.47
C LEU A 157 -3.33 8.71 2.15
N ARG A 158 -3.47 9.98 2.54
CA ARG A 158 -2.38 10.79 3.09
C ARG A 158 -1.67 10.14 4.29
N SER A 159 -2.41 9.46 5.17
CA SER A 159 -1.85 8.79 6.35
C SER A 159 -0.85 7.67 6.00
N SER A 160 -1.03 7.00 4.86
CA SER A 160 -0.11 5.96 4.39
C SER A 160 1.30 6.48 4.08
N GLY A 161 1.43 7.79 3.83
CA GLY A 161 2.71 8.47 3.64
C GLY A 161 3.49 8.69 4.94
N MET A 162 2.85 8.62 6.11
CA MET A 162 3.47 8.91 7.40
C MET A 162 3.96 7.63 8.09
N MET A 163 5.27 7.53 8.31
CA MET A 163 5.86 6.44 9.09
C MET A 163 5.73 6.72 10.58
N GLN A 164 5.08 5.81 11.33
CA GLN A 164 4.86 5.94 12.76
C GLN A 164 5.44 4.73 13.49
N ARG A 165 5.92 4.93 14.72
CA ARG A 165 6.29 3.80 15.59
C ARG A 165 5.03 3.02 15.94
N VAL A 166 5.11 1.71 15.80
CA VAL A 166 4.03 0.76 16.09
C VAL A 166 4.54 -0.33 17.01
N LYS A 167 3.66 -0.92 17.82
CA LYS A 167 4.05 -2.03 18.71
C LYS A 167 4.07 -3.35 17.98
N ASP A 168 3.13 -3.50 17.04
CA ASP A 168 3.01 -4.67 16.19
C ASP A 168 3.18 -4.26 14.72
N HIS A 169 3.80 -5.15 13.95
CA HIS A 169 3.86 -5.04 12.50
C HIS A 169 2.97 -6.11 11.89
N LEU A 170 2.13 -5.70 10.95
CA LEU A 170 1.10 -6.53 10.36
C LEU A 170 1.33 -6.70 8.85
N PRO A 171 0.95 -7.86 8.27
CA PRO A 171 0.89 -8.02 6.82
C PRO A 171 0.11 -6.87 6.17
N GLY A 172 0.64 -6.36 5.06
CA GLY A 172 0.12 -5.19 4.34
C GLY A 172 0.62 -3.84 4.87
N ASP A 173 1.39 -3.81 5.97
CA ASP A 173 2.08 -2.58 6.40
C ASP A 173 3.10 -2.14 5.35
N ARG A 174 3.15 -0.81 5.12
CA ARG A 174 4.34 -0.22 4.52
C ARG A 174 5.44 -0.19 5.58
N ARG A 175 6.59 -0.78 5.27
CA ARG A 175 7.79 -0.76 6.10
C ARG A 175 8.92 -0.05 5.36
N TYR A 176 10.01 0.22 6.07
CA TYR A 176 11.19 0.87 5.48
C TYR A 176 12.48 0.23 5.96
N PHE A 177 13.32 -0.18 5.02
CA PHE A 177 14.71 -0.54 5.30
C PHE A 177 15.58 0.70 5.10
N ALA A 178 16.27 1.15 6.14
CA ALA A 178 17.15 2.31 6.07
C ALA A 178 18.58 1.87 5.71
N ASN A 179 19.26 2.64 4.86
CA ASN A 179 20.69 2.49 4.57
C ASN A 179 21.45 3.76 5.02
N PRO A 180 21.84 3.83 6.30
CA PRO A 180 22.31 5.08 6.89
C PRO A 180 23.68 5.55 6.36
N ASP A 181 24.47 4.65 5.77
CA ASP A 181 25.80 4.94 5.21
C ASP A 181 25.84 4.74 3.68
N VAL A 182 24.73 5.04 3.00
CA VAL A 182 24.64 5.03 1.53
C VAL A 182 25.76 5.82 0.84
N ASP A 183 26.20 5.36 -0.33
CA ASP A 183 27.08 6.13 -1.20
C ASP A 183 26.33 7.35 -1.77
N PRO A 184 26.80 8.59 -1.55
CA PRO A 184 26.12 9.80 -2.01
C PRO A 184 26.01 9.91 -3.54
N ARG A 185 26.74 9.09 -4.30
CA ARG A 185 26.65 9.02 -5.76
C ARG A 185 25.46 8.20 -6.25
N THR A 186 24.89 7.37 -5.37
CA THR A 186 23.75 6.48 -5.65
C THR A 186 22.67 6.67 -4.57
N PRO A 187 22.11 7.88 -4.43
CA PRO A 187 21.17 8.22 -3.36
C PRO A 187 19.88 7.40 -3.39
N GLU A 188 19.53 6.79 -4.51
CA GLU A 188 18.41 5.85 -4.65
C GLU A 188 18.53 4.62 -3.73
N TRP A 189 19.74 4.30 -3.26
CA TRP A 189 19.99 3.21 -2.29
C TRP A 189 19.97 3.66 -0.83
N GLN A 190 19.48 4.87 -0.51
CA GLN A 190 19.40 5.36 0.88
C GLN A 190 18.42 4.56 1.76
N GLY A 191 17.60 3.73 1.13
CA GLY A 191 16.73 2.78 1.79
C GLY A 191 15.70 2.26 0.80
N GLU A 192 14.79 1.44 1.30
CA GLU A 192 13.76 0.81 0.47
C GLU A 192 12.41 0.85 1.18
N ASN A 193 11.41 1.43 0.51
CA ASN A 193 10.02 1.31 0.93
C ASN A 193 9.50 -0.06 0.52
N VAL A 194 8.85 -0.77 1.43
CA VAL A 194 8.33 -2.11 1.14
C VAL A 194 6.92 -2.34 1.65
N ILE A 195 6.21 -3.32 1.07
CA ILE A 195 5.01 -3.91 1.66
C ILE A 195 5.37 -5.24 2.32
N ASP A 196 5.00 -5.42 3.59
CA ASP A 196 5.11 -6.69 4.32
C ASP A 196 4.10 -7.72 3.78
N LEU A 197 4.57 -8.88 3.33
CA LEU A 197 3.73 -9.94 2.76
C LEU A 197 3.23 -10.95 3.81
N GLY A 198 3.68 -10.82 5.06
CA GLY A 198 3.23 -11.62 6.20
C GLY A 198 3.97 -12.94 6.42
N ASP A 199 4.92 -13.30 5.55
CA ASP A 199 5.66 -14.56 5.59
C ASP A 199 7.19 -14.35 5.67
N GLY A 200 7.60 -13.20 6.20
CA GLY A 200 9.01 -12.81 6.28
C GLY A 200 9.59 -12.31 4.94
N ARG A 201 8.75 -12.18 3.91
CA ARG A 201 9.08 -11.55 2.64
C ARG A 201 8.42 -10.18 2.53
N TYR A 202 9.02 -9.36 1.69
CA TYR A 202 8.66 -7.98 1.43
C TYR A 202 8.65 -7.73 -0.07
N TYR A 203 7.71 -6.95 -0.55
CA TYR A 203 7.79 -6.36 -1.89
C TYR A 203 8.47 -4.99 -1.79
N GLY A 204 9.67 -4.86 -2.37
CA GLY A 204 10.33 -3.58 -2.64
C GLY A 204 10.38 -3.33 -4.14
N HIS A 205 10.00 -2.14 -4.59
CA HIS A 205 9.95 -1.86 -6.04
C HIS A 205 11.36 -1.67 -6.60
N GLY A 206 11.69 -2.43 -7.65
CA GLY A 206 13.05 -2.53 -8.20
C GLY A 206 13.85 -3.71 -7.67
N ILE A 207 13.74 -4.02 -6.37
CA ILE A 207 14.35 -5.22 -5.75
C ILE A 207 13.48 -6.48 -5.97
N GLY A 208 12.16 -6.29 -6.05
CA GLY A 208 11.16 -7.33 -6.15
C GLY A 208 10.76 -7.92 -4.80
N ILE A 209 10.15 -9.12 -4.83
CA ILE A 209 9.77 -9.87 -3.63
C ILE A 209 10.97 -10.60 -3.05
N GLN A 210 11.43 -10.18 -1.87
CA GLN A 210 12.63 -10.71 -1.21
C GLN A 210 12.44 -10.90 0.30
N ARG A 211 13.29 -11.73 0.91
CA ARG A 211 13.44 -11.78 2.37
C ARG A 211 14.21 -10.54 2.87
N GLY A 212 13.97 -10.14 4.11
CA GLY A 212 14.59 -8.93 4.69
C GLY A 212 16.12 -8.94 4.69
N ASP A 213 16.75 -10.09 4.90
CA ASP A 213 18.21 -10.25 4.84
C ASP A 213 18.78 -9.98 3.43
N ARG A 214 18.03 -10.34 2.38
CA ARG A 214 18.41 -10.04 0.99
C ARG A 214 18.28 -8.56 0.66
N ILE A 215 17.25 -7.89 1.17
CA ILE A 215 17.10 -6.43 1.03
C ILE A 215 18.23 -5.71 1.74
N ILE A 216 18.54 -6.09 2.98
CA ILE A 216 19.68 -5.55 3.74
C ILE A 216 21.00 -5.77 3.00
N ALA A 217 21.24 -6.96 2.45
CA ALA A 217 22.44 -7.25 1.68
C ALA A 217 22.56 -6.36 0.42
N ALA A 218 21.46 -6.14 -0.30
CA ALA A 218 21.44 -5.27 -1.48
C ALA A 218 21.76 -3.80 -1.10
N LEU A 219 21.14 -3.28 -0.03
CA LEU A 219 21.42 -1.94 0.49
C LEU A 219 22.88 -1.81 0.96
N ASN A 220 23.37 -2.79 1.72
CA ASN A 220 24.75 -2.79 2.25
C ASN A 220 25.81 -2.82 1.15
N GLY A 221 25.49 -3.39 -0.02
CA GLY A 221 26.37 -3.40 -1.20
C GLY A 221 26.52 -2.03 -1.87
N ASN A 222 25.67 -1.07 -1.55
CA ASN A 222 25.66 0.29 -2.10
C ASN A 222 26.03 1.36 -1.05
N ARG A 223 26.83 0.97 -0.05
CA ARG A 223 27.36 1.88 0.98
C ARG A 223 28.63 2.57 0.51
N ARG A 224 28.91 3.75 1.08
CA ARG A 224 30.17 4.46 0.83
C ARG A 224 31.39 3.65 1.31
N PRO A 225 32.58 3.86 0.73
CA PRO A 225 33.81 3.27 1.25
C PRO A 225 34.02 3.59 2.74
N GLY A 226 34.40 2.58 3.54
CA GLY A 226 34.61 2.73 4.99
C GLY A 226 33.32 2.94 5.80
N ALA A 227 32.16 2.50 5.30
CA ALA A 227 30.91 2.53 6.05
C ALA A 227 30.92 1.57 7.26
N ASP A 228 30.44 2.06 8.40
CA ASP A 228 30.40 1.30 9.66
C ASP A 228 28.99 0.82 10.00
N ARG A 229 27.95 1.57 9.60
CA ARG A 229 26.56 1.25 9.93
C ARG A 229 25.94 0.38 8.84
N GLU A 230 25.33 -0.73 9.25
CA GLU A 230 24.58 -1.60 8.36
C GLU A 230 23.17 -1.06 8.10
N ALA A 231 22.62 -1.44 6.96
CA ALA A 231 21.21 -1.27 6.67
C ALA A 231 20.34 -2.12 7.59
N TYR A 232 19.16 -1.61 7.96
CA TYR A 232 18.28 -2.27 8.91
C TYR A 232 16.80 -1.96 8.65
N LEU A 233 15.91 -2.84 9.10
CA LEU A 233 14.47 -2.61 9.07
C LEU A 233 14.06 -1.70 10.23
N MET A 234 13.38 -0.59 9.93
CA MET A 234 12.89 0.34 10.96
C MET A 234 11.74 -0.26 11.80
N ASP A 235 11.61 0.23 13.02
CA ASP A 235 10.51 -0.06 13.97
C ASP A 235 9.24 0.78 13.69
N THR A 236 9.07 1.21 12.45
CA THR A 236 7.96 2.05 12.01
C THR A 236 7.16 1.38 10.90
N ALA A 237 5.88 1.78 10.81
CA ALA A 237 4.98 1.40 9.73
C ALA A 237 4.21 2.63 9.22
N GLY A 238 3.93 2.63 7.91
CA GLY A 238 2.95 3.53 7.28
C GLY A 238 1.65 2.78 7.04
N ARG A 239 0.53 3.34 7.50
CA ARG A 239 -0.79 2.72 7.41
C ARG A 239 -1.82 3.72 6.87
N PRO A 240 -2.68 3.31 5.92
CA PRO A 240 -3.89 4.08 5.56
C PRO A 240 -4.79 4.30 6.78
N ASP A 241 -5.69 5.29 6.69
CA ASP A 241 -6.76 5.47 7.67
C ASP A 241 -7.89 4.49 7.33
N PHE A 242 -7.78 3.27 7.85
CA PHE A 242 -8.72 2.19 7.55
C PHE A 242 -10.15 2.55 7.98
N LYS A 243 -10.34 3.27 9.09
CA LYS A 243 -11.67 3.69 9.56
C LYS A 243 -12.31 4.70 8.61
N LEU A 244 -11.55 5.70 8.17
CA LEU A 244 -12.02 6.66 7.17
C LEU A 244 -12.45 5.95 5.89
N LEU A 245 -11.59 5.06 5.36
CA LEU A 245 -11.84 4.34 4.12
C LEU A 245 -13.04 3.38 4.24
N ALA A 246 -13.19 2.68 5.37
CA ALA A 246 -14.34 1.83 5.65
C ALA A 246 -15.64 2.64 5.66
N ARG A 247 -15.67 3.81 6.30
CA ARG A 247 -16.87 4.68 6.31
C ARG A 247 -17.23 5.20 4.92
N LEU A 248 -16.23 5.53 4.10
CA LEU A 248 -16.46 5.93 2.70
C LEU A 248 -17.03 4.77 1.88
N TYR A 249 -16.52 3.56 2.08
CA TYR A 249 -17.03 2.35 1.45
C TYR A 249 -18.49 2.07 1.85
N GLN A 250 -18.81 2.13 3.14
CA GLN A 250 -20.18 1.92 3.64
C GLN A 250 -21.16 2.92 3.00
N ARG A 251 -20.79 4.20 2.89
CA ARG A 251 -21.62 5.20 2.21
C ARG A 251 -21.87 4.88 0.74
N ALA A 252 -20.84 4.41 0.03
CA ALA A 252 -20.94 4.04 -1.38
C ALA A 252 -21.94 2.88 -1.59
N ILE A 253 -21.86 1.84 -0.77
CA ILE A 253 -22.74 0.68 -0.91
C ILE A 253 -24.17 0.94 -0.41
N SER A 254 -24.38 1.80 0.60
CA SER A 254 -25.72 2.20 1.04
C SER A 254 -26.45 3.03 -0.02
N ALA A 255 -25.78 4.03 -0.61
CA ALA A 255 -26.36 4.85 -1.69
C ALA A 255 -26.75 4.01 -2.92
N SER A 256 -25.92 3.01 -3.25
CA SER A 256 -26.21 2.06 -4.33
C SER A 256 -27.44 1.20 -4.04
N ALA A 257 -27.70 0.83 -2.78
CA ALA A 257 -28.89 0.05 -2.41
C ALA A 257 -30.18 0.87 -2.54
N ASP A 258 -30.16 2.14 -2.12
CA ASP A 258 -31.32 3.04 -2.20
C ASP A 258 -31.71 3.36 -3.65
N SER A 259 -30.73 3.50 -4.55
CA SER A 259 -30.96 3.70 -5.99
C SER A 259 -31.62 2.51 -6.70
N ARG A 260 -31.49 1.28 -6.16
CA ARG A 260 -32.10 0.06 -6.72
C ARG A 260 -33.51 -0.20 -6.20
N GLN A 261 -33.88 0.39 -5.06
CA GLN A 261 -35.24 0.29 -4.51
C GLN A 261 -36.18 1.38 -5.06
N SER A 262 -35.62 2.41 -5.68
CA SER A 262 -36.35 3.57 -6.24
C SER A 262 -36.51 3.52 -7.77
N ALA A 263 -36.01 2.47 -8.42
CA ALA A 263 -36.13 2.21 -9.87
C ALA A 263 -37.06 1.01 -10.12
#